data_AF-A0A3D3DJ94-F1
#
_entry.id   AF-A0A3D3DJ94-F1
#
_cell.length_a   1.000
_cell.length_b   1.000
_cell.length_c   1.000
_cell.angle_alpha   90.00
_cell.angle_beta   90.00
_cell.angle_gamma   90.00
#
_symmetry.space_group_name_H-M   'P 1'
#
loop_
_entity.id
_entity.type
_entity.pdbx_description
1 polymer ?
#
loop_
_entity_poly.entity_id
_entity_poly.type
_entity_poly.pdbx_seq_one_letter_code
_entity_poly.pdbx_strand_id
1 'polypeptide(L)'
;ARGPASAPPPAQDRSRIAHPRSFLMLWLFCSAASASVGFYFREHYFILVLPALAWLSGVAVSRGLYLLKHDRTIELFLAIPMLGLFALGLGAALIGHGAVWFTLPVDQAMRSIFGSTLFAETARVADYLKTHAPSDARIAVLGSEPEIYFQARRRAATGHIYMYPLTETTPYALKLQEDLIAEIERVRPAYVVYVDNPFSWLARPDSPQRIFEWWRDYWAANLDLVLTVPVEEGLARGSDMNQPAPGTATGNHILVFKRRP
;
A
#
# COMPACT_ATOMS: atom_id res chain seq x y z
N ALA A 1 -23.50 12.61 65.72
CA ALA A 1 -22.39 12.75 64.75
C ALA A 1 -22.34 11.48 63.88
N ARG A 2 -22.64 11.59 62.58
CA ARG A 2 -22.44 10.49 61.62
C ARG A 2 -21.02 10.67 61.07
N GLY A 3 -20.15 9.68 61.28
CA GLY A 3 -18.79 9.68 60.74
C GLY A 3 -18.80 9.62 59.20
N PRO A 4 -17.71 10.06 58.54
CA PRO A 4 -17.67 10.10 57.07
C PRO A 4 -17.74 8.67 56.53
N ALA A 5 -18.71 8.44 55.63
CA ALA A 5 -18.82 7.21 54.87
C ALA A 5 -17.56 7.03 54.02
N SER A 6 -16.79 5.97 54.28
CA SER A 6 -15.68 5.54 53.44
C SER A 6 -16.19 5.29 52.02
N ALA A 7 -15.56 5.93 51.03
CA ALA A 7 -15.87 5.69 49.62
C ALA A 7 -15.72 4.19 49.30
N PRO A 8 -16.62 3.61 48.47
CA PRO A 8 -16.49 2.22 48.07
C PRO A 8 -15.18 2.01 47.30
N PRO A 9 -14.50 0.86 47.49
CA PRO A 9 -13.28 0.57 46.75
C PRO A 9 -13.54 0.57 45.24
N PRO A 10 -12.58 1.01 44.41
CA PRO A 10 -12.75 1.00 42.96
C PRO A 10 -13.05 -0.42 42.48
N ALA A 11 -14.09 -0.57 41.65
CA ALA A 11 -14.47 -1.86 41.09
C ALA A 11 -13.27 -2.48 40.38
N GLN A 12 -12.84 -3.67 40.83
CA GLN A 12 -11.87 -4.48 40.10
C GLN A 12 -12.53 -4.90 38.79
N ASP A 13 -12.17 -4.20 37.71
CA ASP A 13 -12.61 -4.55 36.36
C ASP A 13 -12.01 -5.91 36.00
N ARG A 14 -12.78 -6.98 36.23
CA ARG A 14 -12.38 -8.35 35.90
C ARG A 14 -12.33 -8.46 34.38
N SER A 15 -11.16 -8.82 33.85
CA SER A 15 -11.00 -9.09 32.42
C SER A 15 -12.10 -10.05 31.94
N ARG A 16 -12.79 -9.67 30.85
CA ARG A 16 -13.80 -10.50 30.20
C ARG A 16 -13.22 -11.76 29.53
N ILE A 17 -11.88 -11.85 29.43
CA ILE A 17 -11.17 -12.98 28.85
C ILE A 17 -10.71 -13.89 29.99
N ALA A 18 -11.16 -15.14 29.99
CA ALA A 18 -10.84 -16.11 31.04
C ALA A 18 -9.33 -16.40 31.17
N HIS A 19 -8.61 -16.41 30.04
CA HIS A 19 -7.17 -16.71 29.97
C HIS A 19 -6.42 -15.69 29.11
N PRO A 20 -6.21 -14.45 29.60
CA PRO A 20 -5.67 -13.36 28.78
C PRO A 20 -4.24 -13.62 28.29
N ARG A 21 -3.42 -14.30 29.10
CA ARG A 21 -2.05 -14.69 28.71
C ARG A 21 -2.05 -15.69 27.57
N SER A 22 -2.80 -16.78 27.71
CA SER A 22 -2.92 -17.82 26.68
C SER A 22 -3.50 -17.25 25.39
N PHE A 23 -4.49 -16.36 25.51
CA PHE A 23 -5.05 -15.65 24.36
C PHE A 23 -3.99 -14.83 23.61
N LEU A 24 -3.22 -13.99 24.31
CA LEU A 24 -2.18 -13.16 23.69
C LEU A 24 -1.07 -14.01 23.04
N MET A 25 -0.65 -15.10 23.70
CA MET A 25 0.37 -16.00 23.16
C MET A 25 -0.12 -16.76 21.93
N LEU A 26 -1.37 -17.23 21.96
CA LEU A 26 -1.99 -17.88 20.81
C LEU A 26 -2.16 -16.89 19.65
N TRP A 27 -2.58 -15.66 19.92
CA TRP A 27 -2.69 -14.64 18.89
C TRP A 27 -1.34 -14.31 18.25
N LEU A 28 -0.30 -14.10 19.06
CA LEU A 28 1.07 -13.90 18.55
C LEU A 28 1.51 -15.09 17.68
N PHE A 29 1.29 -16.32 18.16
CA PHE A 29 1.64 -17.52 17.41
C PHE A 29 0.91 -17.59 16.06
N CYS A 30 -0.42 -17.40 16.04
CA CYS A 30 -1.19 -17.42 14.81
C CYS A 30 -0.76 -16.32 13.83
N SER A 31 -0.49 -15.11 14.33
CA SER A 31 0.02 -13.99 13.51
C SER A 31 1.39 -14.30 12.92
N ALA A 32 2.32 -14.82 13.72
CA ALA A 32 3.66 -15.19 13.27
C ALA A 32 3.62 -16.36 12.26
N ALA A 33 2.80 -17.38 12.54
CA ALA A 33 2.56 -18.49 11.62
C ALA A 33 2.02 -17.97 10.28
N SER A 34 1.04 -17.07 10.31
CA SER A 34 0.47 -16.46 9.09
C SER A 34 1.52 -15.72 8.26
N ALA A 35 2.40 -14.95 8.90
CA ALA A 35 3.50 -14.25 8.21
C ALA A 35 4.55 -15.22 7.62
N SER A 36 4.56 -16.49 8.06
CA SER A 36 5.59 -17.49 7.74
C SER A 36 5.12 -18.59 6.78
N VAL A 37 3.82 -18.69 6.46
CA VAL A 37 3.23 -19.79 5.65
C VAL A 37 3.97 -20.01 4.33
N GLY A 38 4.37 -18.94 3.63
CA GLY A 38 5.02 -19.02 2.33
C GLY A 38 6.55 -19.12 2.38
N PHE A 39 7.17 -19.08 3.57
CA PHE A 39 8.64 -18.97 3.75
C PHE A 39 9.33 -17.92 2.88
N TYR A 40 8.57 -16.90 2.47
CA TYR A 40 9.01 -15.78 1.66
C TYR A 40 8.52 -14.52 2.36
N PHE A 41 9.43 -13.67 2.84
CA PHE A 41 9.08 -12.57 3.72
C PHE A 41 9.04 -11.25 2.94
N ARG A 42 7.86 -10.60 2.96
CA ARG A 42 7.67 -9.23 2.49
C ARG A 42 7.27 -8.34 3.66
N GLU A 43 7.61 -7.07 3.59
CA GLU A 43 7.40 -6.08 4.65
C GLU A 43 5.92 -6.04 5.07
N HIS A 44 5.00 -6.07 4.10
CA HIS A 44 3.56 -6.01 4.36
C HIS A 44 2.97 -7.29 4.99
N TYR A 45 3.67 -8.43 5.00
CA TYR A 45 3.19 -9.63 5.68
C TYR A 45 3.20 -9.46 7.20
N PHE A 46 4.08 -8.61 7.72
CA PHE A 46 4.19 -8.33 9.14
C PHE A 46 3.04 -7.47 9.68
N ILE A 47 2.18 -6.91 8.83
CA ILE A 47 0.96 -6.19 9.26
C ILE A 47 0.09 -7.07 10.18
N LEU A 48 0.05 -8.39 9.94
CA LEU A 48 -0.71 -9.33 10.76
C LEU A 48 -0.09 -9.55 12.15
N VAL A 49 1.19 -9.25 12.32
CA VAL A 49 1.95 -9.40 13.57
C VAL A 49 1.89 -8.14 14.43
N LEU A 50 1.76 -6.96 13.81
CA LEU A 50 1.78 -5.66 14.51
C LEU A 50 0.76 -5.56 15.66
N PRO A 51 -0.51 -5.97 15.54
CA PRO A 51 -1.48 -5.82 16.62
C PRO A 51 -1.14 -6.63 17.87
N ALA A 52 -0.64 -7.87 17.69
CA ALA A 52 -0.24 -8.74 18.78
C ALA A 52 0.98 -8.17 19.53
N LEU A 53 1.97 -7.67 18.78
CA LEU A 53 3.13 -7.00 19.35
C LEU A 53 2.75 -5.72 20.08
N ALA A 54 1.87 -4.89 19.52
CA ALA A 54 1.39 -3.67 20.15
C ALA A 54 0.72 -3.94 21.51
N TRP A 55 -0.11 -5.00 21.58
CA TRP A 55 -0.71 -5.44 22.85
C TRP A 55 0.32 -5.91 23.87
N LEU A 56 1.31 -6.70 23.45
CA LEU A 56 2.38 -7.17 24.32
C LEU A 56 3.26 -6.01 24.81
N SER A 57 3.57 -5.04 23.95
CA SER A 57 4.25 -3.81 24.32
C SER A 57 3.44 -3.02 25.35
N GLY A 58 2.12 -2.92 25.19
CA GLY A 58 1.24 -2.27 26.18
C GLY A 58 1.26 -2.97 27.54
N VAL A 59 1.22 -4.32 27.56
CA VAL A 59 1.33 -5.11 28.80
C VAL A 59 2.70 -4.88 29.46
N ALA A 60 3.78 -4.93 28.69
CA ALA A 60 5.13 -4.68 29.15
C ALA A 60 5.28 -3.29 29.78
N VAL A 61 4.88 -2.24 29.07
CA VAL A 61 4.93 -0.85 29.56
C VAL A 61 4.08 -0.68 30.81
N SER A 62 2.84 -1.20 30.82
CA SER A 62 1.94 -1.14 31.98
C SER A 62 2.56 -1.78 33.22
N ARG A 63 3.13 -3.00 33.07
CA ARG A 63 3.83 -3.69 34.17
C ARG A 63 5.08 -2.93 34.60
N GLY A 64 5.86 -2.40 33.66
CA GLY A 64 7.06 -1.61 33.96
C GLY A 64 6.74 -0.36 34.78
N LEU A 65 5.70 0.38 34.40
CA LEU A 65 5.24 1.56 35.14
C LEU A 65 4.71 1.21 36.54
N TYR A 66 4.04 0.06 36.69
CA TYR A 66 3.59 -0.43 37.98
C TYR A 66 4.79 -0.69 38.92
N LEU A 67 5.79 -1.42 38.43
CA LEU A 67 7.01 -1.75 39.18
C LEU A 67 7.79 -0.49 39.57
N LEU A 68 7.93 0.48 38.65
CA LEU A 68 8.61 1.74 38.92
C LEU A 68 7.99 2.53 40.09
N LYS A 69 6.68 2.40 40.30
CA LYS A 69 5.95 3.13 41.35
C LYS A 69 5.90 2.40 42.70
N HIS A 70 5.90 1.07 42.69
CA HIS A 70 5.54 0.28 43.88
C HIS A 70 6.63 -0.70 44.34
N ASP A 71 7.71 -0.87 43.57
CA ASP A 71 8.70 -1.92 43.80
C ASP A 71 10.14 -1.37 43.89
N ARG A 72 10.98 -2.03 44.68
CA ARG A 72 12.44 -1.77 44.80
C ARG A 72 13.28 -3.05 44.61
N THR A 73 12.69 -4.11 44.07
CA THR A 73 13.35 -5.40 43.84
C THR A 73 14.10 -5.45 42.50
N ILE A 74 14.72 -6.60 42.20
CA ILE A 74 15.41 -6.86 40.94
C ILE A 74 14.50 -6.72 39.69
N GLU A 75 13.18 -6.87 39.84
CA GLU A 75 12.23 -6.64 38.73
C GLU A 75 12.27 -5.18 38.25
N LEU A 76 12.57 -4.23 39.15
CA LEU A 76 12.75 -2.83 38.80
C LEU A 76 13.94 -2.62 37.85
N PHE A 77 15.03 -3.38 38.05
CA PHE A 77 16.23 -3.30 37.21
C PHE A 77 15.94 -3.72 35.76
N LEU A 78 14.94 -4.58 35.53
CA LEU A 78 14.47 -4.96 34.20
C LEU A 78 13.42 -3.98 33.64
N ALA A 79 12.60 -3.38 34.50
CA ALA A 79 11.57 -2.44 34.09
C ALA A 79 12.14 -1.16 33.48
N ILE A 80 13.20 -0.60 34.08
CA ILE A 80 13.84 0.65 33.61
C ILE A 80 14.36 0.56 32.17
N PRO A 81 15.23 -0.40 31.80
CA PRO A 81 15.73 -0.50 30.42
C PRO A 81 14.61 -0.82 29.42
N MET A 82 13.61 -1.60 29.81
CA MET A 82 12.44 -1.88 28.96
C MET A 82 11.62 -0.62 28.66
N LEU A 83 11.35 0.22 29.66
CA LEU A 83 10.67 1.50 29.47
C LEU A 83 11.54 2.48 28.65
N GLY A 84 12.85 2.49 28.90
CA GLY A 84 13.80 3.28 28.11
C GLY A 84 13.82 2.87 26.63
N LEU A 85 13.85 1.56 26.35
CA LEU A 85 13.80 1.03 24.99
C LEU A 85 12.47 1.35 24.31
N PHE A 86 11.35 1.26 25.03
CA PHE A 86 10.05 1.66 24.51
C PHE A 86 10.01 3.15 24.15
N ALA A 87 10.49 4.03 25.05
CA ALA A 87 10.53 5.47 24.80
C ALA A 87 11.45 5.81 23.62
N LEU A 88 12.61 5.16 23.53
CA LEU A 88 13.53 5.30 22.41
C LEU A 88 12.90 4.84 21.10
N GLY A 89 12.27 3.67 21.09
CA GLY A 89 11.60 3.13 19.91
C GLY A 89 10.43 4.01 19.45
N LEU A 90 9.61 4.50 20.38
CA LEU A 90 8.54 5.45 20.09
C LEU A 90 9.11 6.76 19.53
N GLY A 91 10.17 7.29 20.14
CA GLY A 91 10.86 8.49 19.64
C GLY A 91 11.41 8.30 18.23
N ALA A 92 12.10 7.19 17.97
CA ALA A 92 12.63 6.85 16.65
C ALA A 92 11.51 6.71 15.61
N ALA A 93 10.40 6.06 15.95
CA ALA A 93 9.26 5.91 15.06
C ALA A 93 8.59 7.25 14.72
N LEU A 94 8.40 8.13 15.71
CA LEU A 94 7.84 9.47 15.51
C LEU A 94 8.79 10.36 14.69
N ILE A 95 10.09 10.30 14.94
CA ILE A 95 11.09 11.06 14.18
C ILE A 95 11.16 10.55 12.72
N GLY A 96 11.15 9.23 12.51
CA GLY A 96 11.28 8.62 11.19
C GLY A 96 10.01 8.72 10.33
N HIS A 97 8.83 8.62 10.93
CA HIS A 97 7.57 8.46 10.20
C HIS A 97 6.49 9.49 10.55
N GLY A 98 6.69 10.31 11.58
CA GLY A 98 5.68 11.26 12.05
C GLY A 98 5.24 12.26 10.98
N ALA A 99 6.14 12.65 10.08
CA ALA A 99 5.79 13.53 8.97
C ALA A 99 4.73 12.89 8.05
N VAL A 100 4.92 11.63 7.67
CA VAL A 100 3.98 10.85 6.85
C VAL A 100 2.65 10.65 7.59
N TRP A 101 2.68 10.40 8.89
CA TRP A 101 1.47 10.11 9.67
C TRP A 101 0.63 11.33 10.00
N PHE A 102 1.25 12.50 10.18
CA PHE A 102 0.56 13.64 10.80
C PHE A 102 0.57 14.93 9.98
N THR A 103 1.53 15.14 9.06
CA THR A 103 1.74 16.47 8.47
C THR A 103 1.83 16.52 6.95
N LEU A 104 2.34 15.47 6.29
CA LEU A 104 2.55 15.50 4.85
C LEU A 104 1.23 15.49 4.08
N PRO A 105 1.10 16.32 3.03
CA PRO A 105 0.05 16.17 2.02
C PRO A 105 0.06 14.77 1.40
N VAL A 106 -1.09 14.30 0.91
CA VAL A 106 -1.26 12.91 0.45
C VAL A 106 -0.29 12.54 -0.67
N ASP A 107 -0.09 13.41 -1.65
CA ASP A 107 0.86 13.23 -2.76
C ASP A 107 2.30 13.08 -2.25
N GLN A 108 2.72 13.93 -1.31
CA GLN A 108 4.05 13.84 -0.71
C GLN A 108 4.20 12.61 0.19
N ALA A 109 3.15 12.22 0.91
CA ALA A 109 3.14 11.00 1.71
C ALA A 109 3.27 9.76 0.82
N MET A 110 2.53 9.69 -0.29
CA MET A 110 2.64 8.59 -1.26
C MET A 110 4.03 8.54 -1.88
N ARG A 111 4.58 9.69 -2.32
CA ARG A 111 5.96 9.77 -2.83
C ARG A 111 6.97 9.30 -1.77
N SER A 112 6.82 9.74 -0.53
CA SER A 112 7.70 9.35 0.57
C SER A 112 7.64 7.85 0.86
N ILE A 113 6.47 7.21 0.73
CA ILE A 113 6.31 5.78 1.01
C ILE A 113 6.85 4.94 -0.17
N PHE A 114 6.49 5.30 -1.39
CA PHE A 114 6.73 4.47 -2.56
C PHE A 114 7.97 4.85 -3.36
N GLY A 115 8.53 6.05 -3.16
CA GLY A 115 9.65 6.58 -3.94
C GLY A 115 9.29 6.84 -5.40
N SER A 116 8.01 7.15 -5.66
CA SER A 116 7.45 7.32 -7.00
C SER A 116 6.39 8.42 -7.03
N THR A 117 6.30 9.17 -8.13
CA THR A 117 5.18 10.11 -8.37
C THR A 117 3.96 9.42 -8.97
N LEU A 118 4.05 8.13 -9.34
CA LEU A 118 3.03 7.39 -10.08
C LEU A 118 1.62 7.61 -9.50
N PHE A 119 1.42 7.44 -8.19
CA PHE A 119 0.10 7.55 -7.56
C PHE A 119 -0.52 8.95 -7.62
N ALA A 120 0.30 10.00 -7.57
CA ALA A 120 -0.19 11.37 -7.74
C ALA A 120 -0.59 11.61 -9.20
N GLU A 121 0.21 11.09 -10.13
CA GLU A 121 -0.06 11.23 -11.57
C GLU A 121 -1.25 10.37 -12.03
N THR A 122 -1.49 9.18 -11.44
CA THR A 122 -2.69 8.39 -11.72
C THR A 122 -3.95 9.09 -11.24
N ALA A 123 -3.91 9.78 -10.09
CA ALA A 123 -5.01 10.62 -9.62
C ALA A 123 -5.31 11.77 -10.58
N ARG A 124 -4.27 12.46 -11.08
CA ARG A 124 -4.41 13.53 -12.08
C ARG A 124 -4.99 13.02 -13.40
N VAL A 125 -4.55 11.86 -13.88
CA VAL A 125 -5.11 11.20 -15.07
C VAL A 125 -6.57 10.82 -14.85
N ALA A 126 -6.92 10.34 -13.66
CA ALA A 126 -8.29 10.02 -13.32
C ALA A 126 -9.22 11.24 -13.33
N ASP A 127 -8.76 12.39 -12.80
CA ASP A 127 -9.50 13.65 -12.85
C ASP A 127 -9.68 14.18 -14.28
N TYR A 128 -8.65 14.05 -15.12
CA TYR A 128 -8.77 14.35 -16.55
C TYR A 128 -9.85 13.48 -17.21
N LEU A 129 -9.84 12.17 -17.00
CA LEU A 129 -10.82 11.26 -17.60
C LEU A 129 -12.23 11.49 -17.06
N LYS A 130 -12.36 11.82 -15.78
CA LYS A 130 -13.65 12.15 -15.15
C LYS A 130 -14.32 13.35 -15.78
N THR A 131 -13.53 14.33 -16.24
CA THR A 131 -14.01 15.58 -16.84
C THR A 131 -14.19 15.49 -18.36
N HIS A 132 -13.44 14.62 -19.05
CA HIS A 132 -13.41 14.58 -20.52
C HIS A 132 -14.16 13.38 -21.13
N ALA A 133 -14.28 12.25 -20.41
CA ALA A 133 -15.03 11.10 -20.90
C ALA A 133 -16.52 11.21 -20.52
N PRO A 134 -17.47 10.72 -21.34
CA PRO A 134 -18.87 10.56 -20.94
C PRO A 134 -19.01 9.76 -19.65
N SER A 135 -19.99 10.06 -18.79
CA SER A 135 -20.14 9.43 -17.47
C SER A 135 -20.40 7.92 -17.52
N ASP A 136 -20.97 7.43 -18.61
CA ASP A 136 -21.25 6.02 -18.89
C ASP A 136 -20.15 5.35 -19.73
N ALA A 137 -19.10 6.10 -20.12
CA ALA A 137 -18.03 5.59 -20.95
C ALA A 137 -17.26 4.47 -20.25
N ARG A 138 -16.81 3.52 -21.07
CA ARG A 138 -15.81 2.53 -20.69
C ARG A 138 -14.43 3.03 -21.09
N ILE A 139 -13.46 2.86 -20.20
CA ILE A 139 -12.05 3.15 -20.45
C ILE A 139 -11.24 1.87 -20.29
N ALA A 140 -10.07 1.78 -20.89
CA ALA A 140 -9.11 0.72 -20.62
C ALA A 140 -7.84 1.31 -19.98
N VAL A 141 -7.27 0.61 -19.02
CA VAL A 141 -5.96 0.92 -18.42
C VAL A 141 -5.05 -0.26 -18.73
N LEU A 142 -4.09 -0.03 -19.62
CA LEU A 142 -2.99 -0.91 -19.95
C LEU A 142 -1.85 -0.58 -18.99
N GLY A 143 -1.91 -1.19 -17.81
CA GLY A 143 -1.10 -0.90 -16.65
C GLY A 143 -1.74 -1.53 -15.39
N SER A 144 -1.00 -1.55 -14.29
CA SER A 144 -1.45 -2.11 -13.01
C SER A 144 -2.02 -1.04 -12.06
N GLU A 145 -2.65 -0.01 -12.64
CA GLU A 145 -3.19 1.17 -11.94
C GLU A 145 -4.74 1.18 -11.98
N PRO A 146 -5.41 0.17 -11.37
CA PRO A 146 -6.86 0.08 -11.37
C PRO A 146 -7.55 1.23 -10.62
N GLU A 147 -6.83 1.95 -9.76
CA GLU A 147 -7.35 3.11 -9.04
C GLU A 147 -7.85 4.22 -9.99
N ILE A 148 -7.36 4.27 -11.23
CA ILE A 148 -7.83 5.22 -12.25
C ILE A 148 -9.32 5.01 -12.51
N TYR A 149 -9.79 3.76 -12.62
CA TYR A 149 -11.22 3.47 -12.84
C TYR A 149 -12.09 4.01 -11.69
N PHE A 150 -11.65 3.77 -10.46
CA PHE A 150 -12.36 4.16 -9.25
C PHE A 150 -12.42 5.68 -9.11
N GLN A 151 -11.27 6.35 -9.23
CA GLN A 151 -11.17 7.81 -9.07
C GLN A 151 -11.86 8.56 -10.22
N ALA A 152 -11.71 8.08 -11.46
CA ALA A 152 -12.35 8.67 -12.63
C ALA A 152 -13.87 8.43 -12.65
N ARG A 153 -14.36 7.45 -11.87
CA ARG A 153 -15.73 6.94 -11.93
C ARG A 153 -16.09 6.47 -13.33
N ARG A 154 -15.25 5.63 -13.93
CA ARG A 154 -15.48 5.03 -15.25
C ARG A 154 -15.40 3.52 -15.16
N ARG A 155 -16.24 2.84 -15.93
CA ARG A 155 -16.24 1.38 -15.98
C ARG A 155 -15.05 0.89 -16.77
N ALA A 156 -14.46 -0.23 -16.34
CA ALA A 156 -13.43 -0.89 -17.11
C ALA A 156 -13.99 -1.48 -18.41
N ALA A 157 -13.21 -1.39 -19.48
CA ALA A 157 -13.50 -2.01 -20.76
C ALA A 157 -13.18 -3.51 -20.77
N THR A 158 -12.33 -3.96 -19.85
CA THR A 158 -11.86 -5.33 -19.71
C THR A 158 -11.99 -5.81 -18.27
N GLY A 159 -12.12 -7.11 -18.07
CA GLY A 159 -12.01 -7.74 -16.74
C GLY A 159 -10.57 -7.77 -16.19
N HIS A 160 -9.58 -7.51 -17.05
CA HIS A 160 -8.16 -7.55 -16.71
C HIS A 160 -7.68 -6.18 -16.21
N ILE A 161 -7.73 -5.99 -14.89
CA ILE A 161 -7.37 -4.71 -14.24
C ILE A 161 -5.95 -4.69 -13.62
N TYR A 162 -5.18 -5.76 -13.83
CA TYR A 162 -3.83 -5.94 -13.29
C TYR A 162 -2.98 -6.73 -14.29
N MET A 163 -1.80 -6.22 -14.65
CA MET A 163 -1.06 -6.73 -15.82
C MET A 163 -0.15 -7.91 -15.52
N TYR A 164 0.24 -8.14 -14.26
CA TYR A 164 1.27 -9.15 -13.95
C TYR A 164 0.91 -10.56 -14.43
N PRO A 165 -0.33 -11.07 -14.25
CA PRO A 165 -0.68 -12.40 -14.76
C PRO A 165 -0.57 -12.53 -16.29
N LEU A 166 -0.65 -11.42 -17.02
CA LEU A 166 -0.51 -11.39 -18.48
C LEU A 166 0.95 -11.47 -18.91
N THR A 167 1.89 -11.07 -18.04
CA THR A 167 3.30 -10.87 -18.40
C THR A 167 4.26 -11.72 -17.56
N GLU A 168 3.73 -12.53 -16.64
CA GLU A 168 4.46 -13.59 -15.94
C GLU A 168 4.72 -14.81 -16.85
N THR A 169 5.66 -15.65 -16.44
CA THR A 169 5.93 -16.94 -17.09
C THR A 169 4.90 -17.98 -16.67
N THR A 170 3.71 -17.92 -17.27
CA THR A 170 2.64 -18.90 -17.03
C THR A 170 2.10 -19.44 -18.34
N PRO A 171 1.58 -20.68 -18.38
CA PRO A 171 0.95 -21.22 -19.59
C PRO A 171 -0.33 -20.46 -19.99
N TYR A 172 -0.88 -19.64 -19.09
CA TYR A 172 -2.09 -18.86 -19.31
C TYR A 172 -1.81 -17.44 -19.82
N ALA A 173 -0.57 -16.96 -19.75
CA ALA A 173 -0.21 -15.58 -20.09
C ALA A 173 -0.69 -15.17 -21.50
N LEU A 174 -0.43 -16.01 -22.51
CA LEU A 174 -0.88 -15.75 -23.88
C LEU A 174 -2.40 -15.63 -23.96
N LYS A 175 -3.12 -16.56 -23.33
CA LYS A 175 -4.58 -16.58 -23.34
C LYS A 175 -5.16 -15.33 -22.67
N LEU A 176 -4.59 -14.91 -21.53
CA LEU A 176 -5.01 -13.70 -20.83
C LEU A 176 -4.73 -12.44 -21.65
N GLN A 177 -3.62 -12.38 -22.39
CA GLN A 177 -3.32 -11.30 -23.32
C GLN A 177 -4.35 -11.26 -24.46
N GLU A 178 -4.65 -12.39 -25.09
CA GLU A 178 -5.64 -12.50 -26.16
C GLU A 178 -7.05 -12.11 -25.70
N ASP A 179 -7.45 -12.52 -24.49
CA ASP A 179 -8.74 -12.18 -23.91
C ASP A 179 -8.85 -10.67 -23.65
N LEU A 180 -7.82 -10.05 -23.04
CA LEU A 180 -7.77 -8.59 -22.88
C LEU A 180 -7.87 -7.87 -24.23
N ILE A 181 -7.11 -8.30 -25.23
CA ILE A 181 -7.12 -7.72 -26.58
C ILE A 181 -8.53 -7.78 -27.17
N ALA A 182 -9.14 -8.97 -27.18
CA ALA A 182 -10.47 -9.19 -27.75
C ALA A 182 -11.53 -8.35 -27.02
N GLU A 183 -11.42 -8.20 -25.71
CA GLU A 183 -12.33 -7.35 -24.93
C GLU A 183 -12.20 -5.87 -25.31
N ILE A 184 -10.98 -5.35 -25.43
CA ILE A 184 -10.74 -3.95 -25.81
C ILE A 184 -11.21 -3.69 -27.24
N GLU A 185 -10.94 -4.59 -28.18
CA GLU A 185 -11.39 -4.48 -29.57
C GLU A 185 -12.91 -4.51 -29.69
N ARG A 186 -13.57 -5.39 -28.93
CA ARG A 186 -15.04 -5.49 -28.91
C ARG A 186 -15.70 -4.26 -28.27
N VAL A 187 -15.19 -3.82 -27.12
CA VAL A 187 -15.78 -2.70 -26.36
C VAL A 187 -15.49 -1.36 -27.02
N ARG A 188 -14.36 -1.23 -27.72
CA ARG A 188 -13.87 0.03 -28.31
C ARG A 188 -13.95 1.18 -27.31
N PRO A 189 -13.17 1.12 -26.20
CA PRO A 189 -13.25 2.14 -25.16
C PRO A 189 -13.02 3.54 -25.71
N ALA A 190 -13.70 4.51 -25.09
CA ALA A 190 -13.60 5.93 -25.46
C ALA A 190 -12.19 6.48 -25.18
N TYR A 191 -11.55 5.96 -24.12
CA TYR A 191 -10.19 6.29 -23.75
C TYR A 191 -9.40 5.02 -23.39
N VAL A 192 -8.11 5.03 -23.73
CA VAL A 192 -7.14 4.03 -23.28
C VAL A 192 -6.01 4.75 -22.56
N VAL A 193 -5.71 4.35 -21.34
CA VAL A 193 -4.53 4.78 -20.59
C VAL A 193 -3.47 3.71 -20.77
N TYR A 194 -2.28 4.08 -21.24
CA TYR A 194 -1.13 3.21 -21.29
C TYR A 194 -0.09 3.70 -20.30
N VAL A 195 0.27 2.86 -19.34
CA VAL A 195 1.26 3.19 -18.32
C VAL A 195 2.61 2.63 -18.77
N ASP A 196 3.42 3.53 -19.32
CA ASP A 196 4.78 3.26 -19.78
C ASP A 196 5.75 3.29 -18.59
N ASN A 197 5.60 2.31 -17.71
CA ASN A 197 6.44 2.09 -16.55
C ASN A 197 6.69 0.58 -16.39
N PRO A 198 7.94 0.10 -16.42
CA PRO A 198 8.25 -1.32 -16.25
C PRO A 198 7.67 -1.95 -14.97
N PHE A 199 7.52 -1.18 -13.89
CA PHE A 199 6.94 -1.67 -12.62
C PHE A 199 5.43 -1.91 -12.70
N SER A 200 4.73 -1.28 -13.64
CA SER A 200 3.31 -1.51 -13.92
C SER A 200 3.05 -2.82 -14.64
N TRP A 201 4.09 -3.40 -15.27
CA TRP A 201 3.98 -4.64 -16.05
C TRP A 201 4.75 -5.81 -15.46
N LEU A 202 5.93 -5.58 -14.87
CA LEU A 202 6.89 -6.61 -14.43
C LEU A 202 7.08 -7.75 -15.46
N ALA A 203 7.13 -7.38 -16.73
CA ALA A 203 7.15 -8.35 -17.80
C ALA A 203 8.39 -9.24 -17.77
N ARG A 204 8.16 -10.55 -17.88
CA ARG A 204 9.24 -11.54 -17.94
C ARG A 204 9.73 -11.68 -19.38
N PRO A 205 11.04 -11.81 -19.62
CA PRO A 205 11.60 -11.92 -20.97
C PRO A 205 11.07 -13.11 -21.78
N ASP A 206 10.67 -14.17 -21.10
CA ASP A 206 10.12 -15.42 -21.62
C ASP A 206 8.58 -15.45 -21.68
N SER A 207 7.91 -14.38 -21.25
CA SER A 207 6.47 -14.24 -21.40
C SER A 207 6.11 -13.86 -22.85
N PRO A 208 4.97 -14.33 -23.38
CA PRO A 208 4.47 -13.92 -24.70
C PRO A 208 4.43 -12.39 -24.84
N GLN A 209 4.75 -11.87 -26.03
CA GLN A 209 4.82 -10.43 -26.28
C GLN A 209 3.58 -9.88 -27.03
N ARG A 210 2.55 -10.73 -27.19
CA ARG A 210 1.39 -10.49 -28.06
C ARG A 210 0.69 -9.16 -27.75
N ILE A 211 0.52 -8.80 -26.48
CA ILE A 211 -0.11 -7.54 -26.06
C ILE A 211 0.69 -6.29 -26.46
N PHE A 212 2.03 -6.35 -26.38
CA PHE A 212 2.89 -5.22 -26.75
C PHE A 212 2.97 -5.03 -28.26
N GLU A 213 3.04 -6.13 -29.01
CA GLU A 213 2.97 -6.13 -30.47
C GLU A 213 1.64 -5.57 -30.96
N TRP A 214 0.52 -6.09 -30.41
CA TRP A 214 -0.82 -5.61 -30.72
C TRP A 214 -0.98 -4.14 -30.38
N TRP A 215 -0.51 -3.70 -29.21
CA TRP A 215 -0.67 -2.32 -28.76
C TRP A 215 -0.10 -1.35 -29.79
N ARG A 216 1.13 -1.57 -30.25
CA ARG A 216 1.83 -0.72 -31.23
C ARG A 216 0.99 -0.44 -32.48
N ASP A 217 0.37 -1.48 -33.03
CA ASP A 217 -0.43 -1.37 -34.24
C ASP A 217 -1.83 -0.79 -33.91
N TYR A 218 -2.41 -1.20 -32.79
CA TYR A 218 -3.74 -0.80 -32.35
C TYR A 218 -3.85 0.69 -32.06
N TRP A 219 -2.92 1.27 -31.29
CA TRP A 219 -3.01 2.69 -30.93
C TRP A 219 -2.76 3.56 -32.15
N ALA A 220 -1.79 3.21 -33.00
CA ALA A 220 -1.48 3.95 -34.22
C ALA A 220 -2.67 4.01 -35.18
N ALA A 221 -3.43 2.93 -35.31
CA ALA A 221 -4.59 2.84 -36.21
C ALA A 221 -5.86 3.49 -35.64
N ASN A 222 -6.07 3.45 -34.31
CA ASN A 222 -7.40 3.70 -33.75
C ASN A 222 -7.49 4.82 -32.70
N LEU A 223 -6.36 5.41 -32.28
CA LEU A 223 -6.30 6.29 -31.12
C LEU A 223 -5.47 7.56 -31.36
N ASP A 224 -5.86 8.66 -30.72
CA ASP A 224 -5.09 9.90 -30.67
C ASP A 224 -4.51 10.10 -29.26
N LEU A 225 -3.20 10.37 -29.15
CA LEU A 225 -2.58 10.74 -27.88
C LEU A 225 -3.04 12.15 -27.48
N VAL A 226 -3.68 12.28 -26.31
CA VAL A 226 -4.28 13.54 -25.86
C VAL A 226 -3.66 14.08 -24.56
N LEU A 227 -2.95 13.24 -23.80
CA LEU A 227 -2.24 13.66 -22.61
C LEU A 227 -1.02 12.75 -22.36
N THR A 228 0.11 13.36 -22.05
CA THR A 228 1.32 12.69 -21.55
C THR A 228 1.63 13.24 -20.18
N VAL A 229 1.77 12.35 -19.19
CA VAL A 229 2.08 12.71 -17.81
C VAL A 229 3.40 12.04 -17.42
N PRO A 230 4.46 12.80 -17.09
CA PRO A 230 5.73 12.22 -16.68
C PRO A 230 5.61 11.60 -15.29
N VAL A 231 6.25 10.45 -15.10
CA VAL A 231 6.36 9.73 -13.84
C VAL A 231 7.83 9.60 -13.48
N GLU A 232 8.16 9.95 -12.24
CA GLU A 232 9.48 9.77 -11.68
C GLU A 232 9.48 8.54 -10.77
N GLU A 233 10.43 7.64 -11.01
CA GLU A 233 10.70 6.45 -10.19
C GLU A 233 12.09 6.53 -9.53
N GLY A 234 12.28 5.76 -8.46
CA GLY A 234 13.57 5.65 -7.77
C GLY A 234 13.92 6.87 -6.91
N LEU A 235 12.90 7.60 -6.46
CA LEU A 235 13.05 8.77 -5.61
C LEU A 235 13.34 8.34 -4.17
N ALA A 236 13.97 9.25 -3.42
CA ALA A 236 14.25 9.08 -1.98
C ALA A 236 12.96 8.78 -1.19
N ARG A 237 13.06 7.93 -0.16
CA ARG A 237 11.93 7.42 0.65
C ARG A 237 12.09 7.73 2.13
N GLY A 238 11.10 8.39 2.72
CA GLY A 238 11.07 8.68 4.15
C GLY A 238 11.73 10.02 4.47
N SER A 239 12.46 10.09 5.59
CA SER A 239 13.10 11.33 6.06
C SER A 239 14.27 11.82 5.19
N ASP A 240 14.68 11.01 4.21
CA ASP A 240 15.76 11.30 3.26
C ASP A 240 15.30 12.12 2.04
N MET A 241 14.01 12.49 1.92
CA MET A 241 13.52 13.31 0.79
C MET A 241 14.27 14.63 0.58
N ASN A 242 14.92 15.14 1.63
CA ASN A 242 15.75 16.35 1.57
C ASN A 242 17.16 16.11 1.01
N GLN A 243 17.53 14.85 0.76
CA GLN A 243 18.81 14.44 0.18
C GLN A 243 18.54 13.70 -1.14
N PRO A 244 18.92 14.24 -2.30
CA PRO A 244 18.68 13.56 -3.56
C PRO A 244 19.45 12.23 -3.61
N ALA A 245 18.72 11.15 -3.92
CA ALA A 245 19.32 9.83 -4.08
C ALA A 245 20.37 9.85 -5.21
N PRO A 246 21.52 9.16 -5.05
CA PRO A 246 22.51 9.04 -6.11
C PRO A 246 22.01 8.06 -7.20
N GLY A 247 21.11 8.55 -8.04
CA GLY A 247 20.57 7.83 -9.19
C GLY A 247 19.71 8.78 -10.05
N THR A 248 19.82 8.68 -11.37
CA THR A 248 18.95 9.42 -12.28
C THR A 248 17.54 8.82 -12.20
N ALA A 249 16.55 9.59 -11.76
CA ALA A 249 15.15 9.19 -11.83
C ALA A 249 14.86 8.69 -13.26
N THR A 250 14.30 7.49 -13.39
CA THR A 250 13.92 6.98 -14.72
C THR A 250 12.62 7.66 -15.12
N GLY A 251 12.68 8.40 -16.23
CA GLY A 251 11.52 9.10 -16.79
C GLY A 251 10.56 8.11 -17.43
N ASN A 252 9.53 7.72 -16.69
CA ASN A 252 8.41 6.92 -17.17
C ASN A 252 7.24 7.84 -17.54
N HIS A 253 6.19 7.31 -18.17
CA HIS A 253 5.04 8.12 -18.57
C HIS A 253 3.71 7.41 -18.35
N ILE A 254 2.66 8.17 -18.05
CA ILE A 254 1.28 7.76 -18.26
C ILE A 254 0.78 8.46 -19.53
N LEU A 255 0.35 7.68 -20.50
CA LEU A 255 -0.13 8.16 -21.80
C LEU A 255 -1.64 7.95 -21.86
N VAL A 256 -2.39 9.01 -22.13
CA VAL A 256 -3.85 8.94 -22.30
C VAL A 256 -4.19 9.14 -23.76
N PHE A 257 -4.91 8.17 -24.29
CA PHE A 257 -5.35 8.12 -25.67
C PHE A 257 -6.86 8.24 -25.75
N LYS A 258 -7.35 9.01 -26.73
CA LYS A 258 -8.77 9.14 -27.07
C LYS A 258 -9.07 8.34 -28.33
N ARG A 259 -10.24 7.71 -28.36
CA ARG A 259 -10.76 7.03 -29.56
C ARG A 259 -10.97 8.00 -30.71
N ARG A 260 -10.44 7.65 -31.89
CA ARG A 260 -10.79 8.34 -33.15
C ARG A 260 -12.25 8.06 -33.52
N PRO A 261 -12.95 9.04 -34.11
CA PRO A 261 -14.34 8.87 -34.56
C PRO A 261 -14.51 7.74 -35.58
#